data_AF-X0ZA54-F1
#
_entry.id   AF-X0ZA54-F1
#
_cell.length_a   1.000
_cell.length_b   1.000
_cell.length_c   1.000
_cell.angle_alpha   90.00
_cell.angle_beta   90.00
_cell.angle_gamma   90.00
#
_symmetry.space_group_name_H-M   'P 1'
#
loop_
_entity.id
_entity.type
_entity.pdbx_description
1 polymer ?
#
loop_
_entity_poly.entity_id
_entity_poly.type
_entity_poly.pdbx_seq_one_letter_code
_entity_poly.pdbx_strand_id
1 'polypeptide(L)'
;MTHPHLPPSPVWNSGTKLVVGLTFVAILTALLIYFRSIIGPLLLAVILAYVFHPVAAFLNRKTRLNWQWSVNIVFLVFVLILLSIITVSGLAIVQQMQSLVGVLNTFTRSIPDLVDQLASQVYIIGPYKFELSQSDLQSFSNQIIDTLQPAEVRVFWTEK
;
A
#
# COMPACT_ATOMS: atom_id res chain seq x y z
N MET A 1 6.45 77.32 -6.97
CA MET A 1 6.24 75.94 -7.48
C MET A 1 5.60 75.15 -6.35
N THR A 2 4.29 74.88 -6.42
CA THR A 2 3.55 74.14 -5.38
C THR A 2 3.37 72.70 -5.85
N HIS A 3 4.03 71.75 -5.19
CA HIS A 3 3.88 70.32 -5.49
C HIS A 3 2.53 69.82 -4.93
N PRO A 4 1.70 69.12 -5.71
CA PRO A 4 0.44 68.56 -5.21
C PRO A 4 0.73 67.45 -4.20
N HIS A 5 0.17 67.56 -3.00
CA HIS A 5 0.19 66.48 -2.01
C HIS A 5 -0.87 65.45 -2.40
N LEU A 6 -0.46 64.25 -2.75
CA LEU A 6 -1.38 63.15 -3.04
C LEU A 6 -2.16 62.80 -1.75
N PRO A 7 -3.48 62.56 -1.83
CA PRO A 7 -4.27 62.20 -0.67
C PRO A 7 -3.76 60.88 -0.07
N PRO A 8 -3.64 60.77 1.27
CA PRO A 8 -3.18 59.55 1.92
C PRO A 8 -4.16 58.40 1.68
N SER A 9 -3.62 57.21 1.40
CA SER A 9 -4.42 56.02 1.10
C SER A 9 -5.28 55.59 2.30
N PRO A 10 -6.49 55.07 2.08
CA PRO A 10 -7.39 54.66 3.15
C PRO A 10 -6.74 53.65 4.10
N VAL A 11 -6.79 53.93 5.39
CA VAL A 11 -6.30 53.01 6.42
C VAL A 11 -7.24 51.82 6.54
N TRP A 12 -6.67 50.61 6.47
CA TRP A 12 -7.46 49.38 6.52
C TRP A 12 -8.15 49.25 7.88
N ASN A 13 -9.45 48.96 7.85
CA ASN A 13 -10.25 48.70 9.05
C ASN A 13 -9.68 47.50 9.81
N SER A 14 -9.66 47.58 11.15
CA SER A 14 -9.14 46.52 12.03
C SER A 14 -9.80 45.17 11.79
N GLY A 15 -11.10 45.15 11.46
CA GLY A 15 -11.81 43.93 11.08
C GLY A 15 -11.23 43.25 9.83
N THR A 16 -10.87 44.02 8.80
CA THR A 16 -10.26 43.49 7.57
C THR A 16 -8.87 42.92 7.83
N LYS A 17 -8.06 43.59 8.66
CA LYS A 17 -6.74 43.07 9.07
C LYS A 17 -6.86 41.74 9.80
N LEU A 18 -7.86 41.60 10.67
CA LEU A 18 -8.12 40.38 11.42
C LEU A 18 -8.55 39.24 10.50
N VAL A 19 -9.50 39.50 9.58
CA VAL A 19 -9.94 38.50 8.60
C VAL A 19 -8.79 38.03 7.71
N VAL A 20 -7.96 38.96 7.22
CA VAL A 20 -6.78 38.62 6.38
C VAL A 20 -5.76 37.80 7.18
N GLY A 21 -5.48 38.19 8.43
CA GLY A 21 -4.58 37.45 9.30
C GLY A 21 -5.10 36.03 9.59
N LEU A 22 -6.39 35.88 9.89
CA LEU A 22 -7.00 34.59 10.17
C LEU A 22 -7.00 33.69 8.92
N THR A 23 -7.28 34.27 7.76
CA THR A 23 -7.23 33.57 6.47
C THR A 23 -5.82 33.11 6.17
N PHE A 24 -4.81 33.94 6.42
CA PHE A 24 -3.41 33.59 6.21
C PHE A 24 -2.97 32.43 7.11
N VAL A 25 -3.36 32.46 8.39
CA VAL A 25 -3.09 31.35 9.32
C VAL A 25 -3.82 30.08 8.90
N ALA A 26 -5.08 30.18 8.44
CA ALA A 26 -5.84 29.04 7.92
C ALA A 26 -5.17 28.42 6.69
N ILE A 27 -4.68 29.24 5.75
CA ILE A 27 -3.91 28.79 4.58
C ILE A 27 -2.64 28.08 5.01
N LEU A 28 -1.85 28.67 5.91
CA LEU A 28 -0.62 28.04 6.43
C LEU A 28 -0.90 26.71 7.10
N THR A 29 -1.97 26.62 7.89
CA THR A 29 -2.37 25.39 8.58
C THR A 29 -2.81 24.32 7.58
N ALA A 30 -3.63 24.68 6.60
CA ALA A 30 -4.06 23.78 5.53
C ALA A 30 -2.87 23.28 4.71
N LEU A 31 -1.92 24.16 4.39
CA LEU A 31 -0.68 23.82 3.70
C LEU A 31 0.14 22.82 4.52
N LEU A 32 0.33 23.08 5.82
CA LEU A 32 1.08 22.19 6.70
C LEU A 32 0.46 20.78 6.77
N ILE A 33 -0.87 20.69 6.86
CA ILE A 33 -1.60 19.41 6.89
C ILE A 33 -1.41 18.67 5.56
N TYR A 34 -1.55 19.36 4.44
CA TYR A 34 -1.42 18.77 3.11
C TYR A 34 -0.01 18.26 2.85
N PHE A 35 1.01 19.07 3.18
CA PHE A 35 2.41 18.73 2.93
C PHE A 35 3.00 17.76 3.97
N ARG A 36 2.29 17.48 5.08
CA ARG A 36 2.76 16.55 6.12
C ARG A 36 3.06 15.15 5.58
N SER A 37 2.30 14.69 4.59
CA SER A 37 2.54 13.40 3.92
C SER A 37 3.87 13.35 3.15
N ILE A 38 4.35 14.51 2.69
CA ILE A 38 5.61 14.64 1.93
C ILE A 38 6.81 14.81 2.87
N ILE A 39 6.62 15.24 4.12
CA ILE A 39 7.72 15.43 5.09
C ILE A 39 8.51 14.13 5.29
N GLY A 40 7.83 12.99 5.44
CA GLY A 40 8.49 11.68 5.61
C GLY A 40 9.39 11.32 4.42
N PRO A 41 8.86 11.25 3.18
CA PRO A 41 9.64 11.03 1.98
C PRO A 41 10.75 12.07 1.76
N LEU A 42 10.51 13.34 2.10
CA LEU A 42 11.50 14.41 1.95
C LEU A 42 12.68 14.25 2.91
N LEU A 43 12.40 13.94 4.18
CA LEU A 43 13.45 13.60 5.15
C LEU A 43 14.22 12.37 4.72
N LEU A 44 13.52 11.33 4.24
CA LEU A 44 14.16 10.14 3.69
C LEU A 44 15.06 10.49 2.50
N ALA A 45 14.63 11.37 1.60
CA ALA A 45 15.44 11.82 0.47
C ALA A 45 16.70 12.58 0.92
N VAL A 46 16.59 13.43 1.95
CA VAL A 46 17.76 14.13 2.53
C VAL A 46 18.72 13.14 3.19
N ILE A 47 18.21 12.17 3.95
CA ILE A 47 19.02 11.12 4.57
C ILE A 47 19.71 10.29 3.49
N LEU A 48 18.98 9.87 2.45
CA LEU A 48 19.55 9.14 1.32
C LEU A 48 20.62 9.98 0.63
N ALA A 49 20.37 11.25 0.32
CA ALA A 49 21.36 12.13 -0.28
C ALA A 49 22.62 12.24 0.59
N TYR A 50 22.44 12.35 1.90
CA TYR A 50 23.55 12.37 2.87
C TYR A 50 24.32 11.04 2.89
N VAL A 51 23.66 9.90 2.80
CA VAL A 51 24.29 8.56 2.72
C VAL A 51 24.95 8.31 1.36
N PHE A 52 24.39 8.85 0.29
CA PHE A 52 24.92 8.74 -1.06
C PHE A 52 26.21 9.53 -1.25
N HIS A 53 26.36 10.65 -0.54
CA HIS A 53 27.57 11.47 -0.58
C HIS A 53 28.87 10.72 -0.19
N PRO A 54 28.97 10.02 0.97
CA PRO A 54 30.15 9.24 1.32
C PRO A 54 30.33 8.02 0.42
N VAL A 55 29.25 7.44 -0.13
CA VAL A 55 29.35 6.33 -1.10
C VAL A 55 30.00 6.81 -2.39
N ALA A 56 29.60 7.97 -2.91
CA ALA A 56 30.23 8.59 -4.07
C ALA A 56 31.69 8.97 -3.80
N ALA A 57 32.01 9.49 -2.60
CA ALA A 57 33.38 9.80 -2.20
C ALA A 57 34.25 8.55 -2.02
N PHE A 58 33.71 7.48 -1.45
CA PHE A 58 34.39 6.19 -1.33
C PHE A 58 34.66 5.58 -2.71
N LEU A 59 33.68 5.67 -3.61
CA LEU A 59 33.84 5.19 -4.98
C LEU A 59 34.91 6.00 -5.71
N ASN A 60 34.84 7.34 -5.70
CA ASN A 60 35.88 8.22 -6.28
C ASN A 60 37.28 7.85 -5.78
N ARG A 61 37.46 7.70 -4.45
CA ARG A 61 38.75 7.37 -3.86
C ARG A 61 39.25 5.97 -4.24
N LYS A 62 38.37 4.98 -4.42
CA LYS A 62 38.73 3.60 -4.75
C LYS A 62 38.97 3.36 -6.24
N THR A 63 38.23 4.03 -7.12
CA THR A 63 38.33 3.86 -8.59
C THR A 63 39.07 4.99 -9.30
N ARG A 64 39.52 6.04 -8.60
CA ARG A 64 40.18 7.25 -9.17
C ARG A 64 39.37 7.92 -10.28
N LEU A 65 38.05 7.71 -10.30
CA LEU A 65 37.14 8.28 -11.30
C LEU A 65 36.85 9.74 -10.98
N ASN A 66 36.64 10.56 -12.01
CA ASN A 66 36.25 11.95 -11.81
C ASN A 66 34.95 12.02 -10.99
N TRP A 67 34.84 12.96 -10.05
CA TRP A 67 33.73 13.07 -9.08
C TRP A 67 32.34 12.96 -9.71
N GLN A 68 32.16 13.56 -10.89
CA GLN A 68 30.93 13.51 -11.68
C GLN A 68 30.53 12.09 -12.09
N TRP A 69 31.48 11.25 -12.49
CA TRP A 69 31.22 9.85 -12.86
C TRP A 69 30.86 9.00 -11.65
N SER A 70 31.48 9.24 -10.49
CA SER A 70 31.12 8.53 -9.25
C SER A 70 29.68 8.81 -8.84
N VAL A 71 29.25 10.08 -8.88
CA VAL A 71 27.85 10.45 -8.58
C VAL A 71 26.90 9.82 -9.59
N ASN A 72 27.22 9.87 -10.88
CA ASN A 72 26.36 9.33 -11.93
C ASN A 72 26.20 7.80 -11.84
N ILE A 73 27.29 7.07 -11.56
CA ILE A 73 27.24 5.61 -11.36
C ILE A 73 26.37 5.27 -10.15
N VAL A 74 26.56 5.97 -9.04
CA VAL A 74 25.78 5.75 -7.81
C VAL A 74 24.30 6.02 -8.06
N PHE A 75 23.96 7.07 -8.81
CA PHE A 75 22.58 7.37 -9.18
C PHE A 75 21.98 6.31 -10.11
N LEU A 76 22.74 5.84 -11.09
CA LEU A 76 22.30 4.79 -12.03
C LEU A 76 22.01 3.48 -11.29
N VAL A 77 22.90 3.07 -10.37
CA VAL A 77 22.68 1.89 -9.52
C VAL A 77 21.43 2.05 -8.66
N PHE A 78 21.21 3.23 -8.09
CA PHE A 78 20.01 3.49 -7.29
C PHE A 78 18.72 3.39 -8.11
N VAL A 79 18.70 3.94 -9.33
CA VAL A 79 17.56 3.81 -10.25
C VAL A 79 17.31 2.34 -10.60
N LEU A 80 18.35 1.56 -10.87
CA LEU A 80 18.22 0.12 -11.13
C LEU A 80 17.63 -0.64 -9.94
N ILE A 81 18.06 -0.31 -8.73
CA ILE A 81 17.49 -0.88 -7.50
C ILE A 81 16.02 -0.53 -7.37
N LEU A 82 15.66 0.74 -7.60
CA LEU A 82 14.28 1.21 -7.51
C LEU A 82 13.38 0.47 -8.52
N LEU A 83 13.82 0.36 -9.77
CA LEU A 83 13.11 -0.39 -10.81
C LEU A 83 12.94 -1.85 -10.42
N SER A 84 14.00 -2.49 -9.91
CA SER A 84 13.95 -3.88 -9.47
C SER A 84 12.94 -4.08 -8.34
N ILE A 85 12.90 -3.17 -7.36
CA ILE A 85 11.93 -3.22 -6.26
C ILE A 85 10.51 -3.11 -6.84
N ILE A 86 10.24 -2.13 -7.71
CA ILE A 86 8.91 -1.94 -8.30
C ILE A 86 8.48 -3.20 -9.08
N THR A 87 9.36 -3.76 -9.90
CA THR A 87 9.09 -4.98 -10.67
C THR A 87 8.81 -6.17 -9.76
N VAL A 88 9.66 -6.41 -8.75
CA VAL A 88 9.50 -7.54 -7.82
C VAL A 88 8.26 -7.37 -6.95
N SER A 89 7.97 -6.16 -6.48
CA SER A 89 6.75 -5.85 -5.72
C SER A 89 5.49 -6.14 -6.54
N GLY A 90 5.49 -5.82 -7.84
CA GLY A 90 4.40 -6.17 -8.74
C GLY A 90 4.17 -7.68 -8.86
N LEU A 91 5.25 -8.48 -8.98
CA LEU A 91 5.16 -9.94 -9.06
C LEU A 91 4.72 -10.58 -7.73
N ALA A 92 5.18 -10.04 -6.59
CA ALA A 92 4.84 -10.55 -5.27
C ALA A 92 3.34 -10.48 -4.97
N ILE A 93 2.67 -9.39 -5.37
CA ILE A 93 1.22 -9.23 -5.20
C ILE A 93 0.45 -10.29 -5.98
N VAL A 94 0.90 -10.59 -7.21
CA VAL A 94 0.28 -11.61 -8.07
C VAL A 94 0.47 -13.02 -7.49
N GLN A 95 1.67 -13.34 -7.00
CA GLN A 95 1.92 -14.62 -6.33
C GLN A 95 1.10 -14.79 -5.05
N GLN A 96 0.93 -13.71 -4.29
CA GLN A 96 0.11 -13.74 -3.07
C GLN A 96 -1.35 -14.06 -3.39
N MET A 97 -1.92 -13.43 -4.43
CA MET A 97 -3.28 -13.73 -4.93
C MET A 97 -3.40 -15.19 -5.39
N GLN A 98 -2.41 -15.73 -6.09
CA GLN A 98 -2.42 -17.13 -6.53
C GLN A 98 -2.34 -18.12 -5.36
N SER A 99 -1.61 -17.78 -4.30
CA SER A 99 -1.50 -18.64 -3.10
C SER A 99 -2.84 -18.76 -2.37
N LEU A 100 -3.60 -17.66 -2.27
CA LEU A 100 -4.97 -17.67 -1.72
C LEU A 100 -5.91 -18.58 -2.53
N VAL A 101 -5.83 -18.51 -3.87
CA VAL A 101 -6.60 -19.39 -4.76
C VAL A 101 -6.15 -20.85 -4.66
N GLY A 102 -4.85 -21.11 -4.51
CA GLY A 102 -4.30 -22.46 -4.31
C GLY A 102 -4.76 -23.10 -2.99
N VAL A 103 -4.81 -22.31 -1.93
CA VAL A 103 -5.35 -22.74 -0.62
C VAL A 103 -6.83 -23.07 -0.75
N LEU A 104 -7.62 -22.22 -1.41
CA LEU A 104 -9.05 -22.49 -1.69
C LEU A 104 -9.25 -23.77 -2.50
N ASN A 105 -8.46 -23.99 -3.56
CA ASN A 105 -8.53 -25.21 -4.36
C ASN A 105 -8.14 -26.46 -3.56
N THR A 106 -7.18 -26.34 -2.63
CA THR A 106 -6.78 -27.44 -1.76
C THR A 106 -7.90 -27.76 -0.77
N PHE A 107 -8.49 -26.74 -0.13
CA PHE A 107 -9.62 -26.91 0.78
C PHE A 107 -10.83 -27.55 0.08
N THR A 108 -11.24 -27.06 -1.10
CA THR A 108 -12.36 -27.64 -1.85
C THR A 108 -12.13 -29.11 -2.21
N ARG A 109 -10.89 -29.51 -2.50
CA ARG A 109 -10.54 -30.90 -2.82
C ARG A 109 -10.39 -31.80 -1.58
N SER A 110 -10.01 -31.25 -0.43
CA SER A 110 -9.84 -32.01 0.81
C SER A 110 -11.11 -32.17 1.63
N ILE A 111 -12.17 -31.37 1.36
CA ILE A 111 -13.46 -31.48 2.07
C ILE A 111 -14.05 -32.89 1.97
N PRO A 112 -14.12 -33.55 0.79
CA PRO A 112 -14.61 -34.92 0.69
C PRO A 112 -13.79 -35.92 1.53
N ASP A 113 -12.46 -35.83 1.48
CA ASP A 113 -11.57 -36.72 2.25
C ASP A 113 -11.68 -36.52 3.76
N LEU A 114 -11.87 -35.27 4.22
CA LEU A 114 -12.11 -34.95 5.63
C LEU A 114 -13.48 -35.45 6.08
N VAL A 115 -14.50 -35.34 5.22
CA VAL A 115 -15.84 -35.86 5.46
C VAL A 115 -15.81 -37.38 5.57
N ASP A 116 -15.10 -38.09 4.68
CA ASP A 116 -14.96 -39.55 4.74
C ASP A 116 -14.23 -40.02 6.00
N GLN A 117 -13.16 -39.30 6.41
CA GLN A 117 -12.45 -39.61 7.65
C GLN A 117 -13.33 -39.37 8.89
N LEU A 118 -14.09 -38.29 8.93
CA LEU A 118 -14.99 -37.97 10.06
C LEU A 118 -16.24 -38.87 10.09
N ALA A 119 -16.79 -39.25 8.93
CA ALA A 119 -17.92 -40.18 8.83
C ALA A 119 -17.55 -41.60 9.26
N SER A 120 -16.28 -42.00 9.06
CA SER A 120 -15.78 -43.29 9.54
C SER A 120 -15.54 -43.33 11.07
N GLN A 121 -15.54 -42.18 11.73
CA GLN A 121 -15.26 -42.05 13.16
C GLN A 121 -16.58 -42.18 13.96
N VAL A 122 -16.93 -43.42 14.33
CA VAL A 122 -18.05 -43.68 15.25
C VAL A 122 -17.71 -43.12 16.64
N TYR A 123 -18.30 -41.99 17.00
CA TYR A 123 -18.05 -41.34 18.28
C TYR A 123 -19.06 -41.85 19.32
N ILE A 124 -18.62 -42.76 20.18
CA ILE A 124 -19.44 -43.33 21.27
C ILE A 124 -19.42 -42.36 22.46
N ILE A 125 -20.44 -41.53 22.60
CA ILE A 125 -20.64 -40.68 23.80
C ILE A 125 -21.69 -41.35 24.69
N GLY A 126 -21.24 -42.18 25.63
CA GLY A 126 -22.13 -42.86 26.60
C GLY A 126 -23.10 -43.86 25.95
N PRO A 127 -24.34 -44.03 26.46
CA PRO A 127 -25.30 -45.00 25.93
C PRO A 127 -25.90 -44.63 24.56
N TYR A 128 -25.52 -43.48 23.99
CA TYR A 128 -26.00 -42.99 22.70
C TYR A 128 -24.92 -43.13 21.63
N LYS A 129 -25.23 -43.84 20.54
CA LYS A 129 -24.36 -43.97 19.36
C LYS A 129 -24.68 -42.84 18.40
N PHE A 130 -23.77 -41.89 18.23
CA PHE A 130 -23.87 -40.89 17.18
C PHE A 130 -23.09 -41.40 15.96
N GLU A 131 -23.82 -41.92 14.98
CA GLU A 131 -23.29 -42.22 13.64
C GLU A 131 -23.53 -40.98 12.77
N LEU A 132 -22.45 -40.30 12.40
CA LEU A 132 -22.51 -39.27 11.37
C LEU A 132 -22.77 -39.97 10.04
N SER A 133 -24.03 -40.00 9.60
CA SER A 133 -24.42 -40.66 8.36
C SER A 133 -23.83 -39.91 7.16
N GLN A 134 -23.20 -40.64 6.24
CA GLN A 134 -22.61 -40.13 4.99
C GLN A 134 -23.60 -39.22 4.21
N SER A 135 -24.90 -39.52 4.30
CA SER A 135 -25.96 -38.75 3.63
C SER A 135 -26.11 -37.32 4.17
N ASP A 136 -26.00 -37.13 5.48
CA ASP A 136 -26.16 -35.81 6.11
C ASP A 136 -24.94 -34.93 5.78
N LEU A 137 -23.75 -35.53 5.78
CA LEU A 137 -22.51 -34.84 5.45
C LEU A 137 -22.39 -34.48 3.95
N GLN A 138 -22.88 -35.35 3.05
CA GLN A 138 -22.96 -35.04 1.62
C GLN A 138 -23.89 -33.85 1.34
N SER A 139 -25.03 -33.78 2.02
CA SER A 139 -25.97 -32.65 1.86
C SER A 139 -25.36 -31.32 2.31
N PHE A 140 -24.63 -31.32 3.42
CA PHE A 140 -23.92 -30.14 3.94
C PHE A 140 -22.76 -29.70 3.03
N SER A 141 -21.99 -30.66 2.50
CA SER A 141 -20.92 -30.38 1.53
C SER A 141 -21.45 -29.74 0.26
N ASN A 142 -22.56 -30.25 -0.28
CA ASN A 142 -23.18 -29.70 -1.49
C ASN A 142 -23.70 -28.26 -1.26
N GLN A 143 -24.25 -27.98 -0.08
CA GLN A 143 -24.71 -26.63 0.28
C GLN A 143 -23.58 -25.60 0.39
N ILE A 144 -22.42 -26.01 0.93
CA ILE A 144 -21.23 -25.16 1.00
C ILE A 144 -20.64 -24.95 -0.40
N ILE A 145 -20.56 -26.00 -1.23
CA ILE A 145 -20.05 -25.89 -2.59
C ILE A 145 -20.96 -25.00 -3.45
N ASP A 146 -22.27 -25.05 -3.29
CA ASP A 146 -23.22 -24.18 -3.99
C ASP A 146 -23.15 -22.71 -3.51
N THR A 147 -22.80 -22.49 -2.24
CA THR A 147 -22.62 -21.14 -1.70
C THR A 147 -21.26 -20.53 -2.08
N LEU A 148 -20.25 -21.38 -2.27
CA LEU A 148 -18.89 -21.01 -2.67
C LEU A 148 -18.67 -21.07 -4.19
N GLN A 149 -19.61 -21.65 -4.95
CA GLN A 149 -19.66 -21.48 -6.39
C GLN A 149 -19.65 -19.98 -6.66
N PRO A 150 -18.60 -19.45 -7.30
CA PRO A 150 -18.46 -18.02 -7.44
C PRO A 150 -19.66 -17.53 -8.24
N ALA A 151 -20.52 -16.77 -7.58
CA ALA A 151 -21.39 -15.81 -8.25
C ALA A 151 -20.44 -14.83 -8.96
N GLU A 152 -20.01 -15.27 -10.15
CA GLU A 152 -19.48 -14.51 -11.24
C GLU A 152 -18.60 -13.34 -10.80
N VAL A 153 -17.28 -13.60 -10.79
CA VAL A 153 -16.23 -12.57 -10.92
C VAL A 153 -16.36 -11.91 -12.31
N ARG A 154 -17.52 -11.30 -12.58
CA ARG A 154 -17.94 -10.58 -13.78
C ARG A 154 -18.41 -9.18 -13.40
N VAL A 155 -17.75 -8.57 -12.42
CA VAL A 155 -17.96 -7.15 -12.06
C VAL A 155 -16.67 -6.34 -12.26
N PHE A 156 -15.53 -6.96 -12.60
CA PHE A 156 -14.24 -6.27 -12.69
C PHE A 156 -13.70 -6.01 -14.12
N TRP A 157 -14.43 -6.38 -15.19
CA TRP A 157 -13.93 -6.28 -16.58
C TRP A 157 -14.80 -5.46 -17.55
N THR A 158 -15.75 -4.64 -17.06
CA THR A 158 -16.64 -3.84 -17.93
C THR A 158 -16.48 -2.32 -17.77
N GLU A 159 -15.24 -1.84 -17.60
CA GLU A 159 -14.99 -0.41 -17.80
C GLU A 159 -13.68 -0.17 -18.57
N LYS A 160 -13.83 -0.13 -19.90
CA LYS A 160 -12.96 0.63 -20.80
C LYS A 160 -13.84 1.54 -21.64
#